data_AF-A0A7Y5J5J4-F1
#
_entry.id   AF-A0A7Y5J5J4-F1
#
_cell.length_a   1.000
_cell.length_b   1.000
_cell.length_c   1.000
_cell.angle_alpha   90.00
_cell.angle_beta   90.00
_cell.angle_gamma   90.00
#
_symmetry.space_group_name_H-M   'P 1'
#
loop_
_entity.id
_entity.type
_entity.pdbx_description
1 polymer ?
#
loop_
_entity_poly.entity_id
_entity_poly.type
_entity_poly.pdbx_seq_one_letter_code
_entity_poly.pdbx_strand_id
1 'polypeptide(L)'
;MKNILLLLFLLFCSSTLLSSPTIWYVNCTATGTNTGLSWEDAFIDLQSAITVAQYGDHIWVAKGTYHPTQDGDREISFVLNNGVKWYGGFEGGESSLNQRDWELNETVLSGEIGNPDSLSDNSLHVVYSEAIDSITLIDGFIITKGYAKPDANIPQVTKNSIGGGILIYGKYAEFEIRPVVANCKIKANYAEKGGGGGFLDTGGENPLAQLASPKFLSVTFENNFSPISGGLGLEGSGQAGRPQIIDCKFINNTASTHRGGGLFYIYGSGTKALLLKNCLFQGNVAGYSGGGCVLKQNYFSLPIDIINCTFIDNEAEEGHGAAIVIDAFNTENFLRFDSCRFVGNESVTTTIDCWNSSAHSRIEMDRCVFYDNDPQVISLRGRLIAKNCLFNENGYVPFVLSTDLDEGLDFINCAFLDNHTPGIEMFRLNFGESSGYFPEGPLRFRNCIFQNNRDTSSNYPLFIIKTDADIEFDHCLINEPSFDSCQQMLNLFPVVGGTGEIFCNEGMLYNINAQFISQEPNSFSLS
;
A
#
# COMPACT_ATOMS: atom_id res chain seq x y z
N MET A 1 16.13 43.65 -38.26
CA MET A 1 15.03 43.26 -37.35
C MET A 1 15.22 41.87 -36.75
N LYS A 2 15.41 40.79 -37.53
CA LYS A 2 15.64 39.43 -36.98
C LYS A 2 16.79 39.32 -35.97
N ASN A 3 17.94 39.97 -36.23
CA ASN A 3 19.09 39.92 -35.31
C ASN A 3 18.90 40.75 -34.04
N ILE A 4 18.02 41.76 -34.06
CA ILE A 4 17.69 42.58 -32.89
C ILE A 4 16.69 41.84 -31.99
N LEU A 5 15.71 41.13 -32.58
CA LEU A 5 14.82 40.24 -31.81
C LEU A 5 15.58 39.06 -31.18
N LEU A 6 16.56 38.48 -31.87
CA LEU A 6 17.38 37.40 -31.30
C LEU A 6 18.27 37.89 -30.15
N LEU A 7 18.84 39.10 -30.27
CA LEU A 7 19.61 39.71 -29.19
C LEU A 7 18.74 40.09 -27.98
N LEU A 8 17.53 40.61 -28.21
CA LEU A 8 16.55 40.91 -27.16
C LEU A 8 16.06 39.63 -26.47
N PHE A 9 15.87 38.53 -27.22
CA PHE A 9 15.50 37.22 -26.67
C PHE A 9 16.62 36.59 -25.85
N LEU A 10 17.87 36.72 -26.29
CA LEU A 10 19.05 36.28 -25.53
C LEU A 10 19.29 37.16 -24.29
N LEU A 11 19.05 38.47 -24.37
CA LEU A 11 19.11 39.40 -23.24
C LEU A 11 18.01 39.11 -22.20
N PHE A 12 16.80 38.72 -22.63
CA PHE A 12 15.71 38.27 -21.76
C PHE A 12 15.99 36.91 -21.12
N CYS A 13 16.68 36.00 -21.82
CA CYS A 13 17.15 34.72 -21.26
C CYS A 13 18.34 34.87 -20.30
N SER A 14 19.16 35.91 -20.44
CA SER A 14 20.30 36.16 -19.54
C SER A 14 19.94 36.94 -18.27
N SER A 15 18.70 37.43 -18.12
CA SER A 15 18.23 38.17 -16.93
C SER A 15 17.45 37.31 -15.93
N THR A 16 17.27 36.01 -16.17
CA THR A 16 16.99 35.08 -15.06
C THR A 16 18.30 34.83 -14.32
N LEU A 17 18.74 35.80 -13.53
CA LEU A 17 19.63 35.54 -12.41
C LEU A 17 18.92 34.47 -11.58
N LEU A 18 19.38 33.22 -11.68
CA LEU A 18 19.10 32.22 -10.66
C LEU A 18 19.69 32.80 -9.37
N SER A 19 18.86 33.52 -8.61
CA SER A 19 19.14 33.81 -7.21
C SER A 19 19.50 32.48 -6.56
N SER A 20 20.57 32.45 -5.78
CA SER A 20 20.78 31.31 -4.90
C SER A 20 19.51 31.11 -4.07
N PRO A 21 19.06 29.86 -3.84
CA PRO A 21 17.96 29.57 -2.94
C PRO A 21 18.13 30.33 -1.64
N THR A 22 17.12 31.12 -1.24
CA THR A 22 17.13 31.72 0.09
C THR A 22 16.79 30.63 1.10
N ILE A 23 17.49 30.62 2.23
CA ILE A 23 17.15 29.76 3.36
C ILE A 23 16.43 30.61 4.38
N TRP A 24 15.16 30.29 4.62
CA TRP A 24 14.34 30.89 5.66
C TRP A 24 14.40 30.01 6.91
N TYR A 25 14.92 30.56 8.00
CA TYR A 25 15.05 29.86 9.27
C TYR A 25 13.82 30.10 10.15
N VAL A 26 13.33 29.04 10.78
CA VAL A 26 12.17 29.07 11.68
C VAL A 26 12.55 28.41 12.99
N ASN A 27 12.38 29.11 14.11
CA ASN A 27 12.64 28.60 15.45
C ASN A 27 11.72 29.32 16.44
N CYS A 28 10.75 28.59 17.01
CA CYS A 28 9.76 29.16 17.94
C CYS A 28 10.36 29.67 19.27
N THR A 29 11.65 29.43 19.51
CA THR A 29 12.40 29.93 20.67
C THR A 29 13.38 31.06 20.33
N ALA A 30 13.47 31.47 19.06
CA ALA A 30 14.36 32.56 18.67
C ALA A 30 13.96 33.90 19.32
N THR A 31 14.97 34.72 19.63
CA THR A 31 14.79 36.00 20.32
C THR A 31 15.33 37.21 19.55
N GLY A 32 15.86 36.99 18.34
CA GLY A 32 16.42 38.04 17.50
C GLY A 32 15.35 38.89 16.82
N THR A 33 15.69 39.42 15.64
CA THR A 33 14.87 40.41 14.93
C THR A 33 13.73 39.82 14.10
N ASN A 34 13.55 38.49 14.11
CA ASN A 34 12.46 37.78 13.44
C ASN A 34 12.41 38.06 11.92
N THR A 35 13.56 38.05 11.26
CA THR A 35 13.70 38.26 9.81
C THR A 35 13.76 36.97 9.00
N GLY A 36 14.02 35.83 9.66
CA GLY A 36 14.17 34.52 9.04
C GLY A 36 15.49 34.30 8.29
N LEU A 37 16.47 35.21 8.37
CA LEU A 37 17.70 35.14 7.58
C LEU A 37 18.88 34.43 8.27
N SER A 38 18.72 34.08 9.54
CA SER A 38 19.69 33.33 10.34
C SER A 38 18.96 32.56 11.44
N TRP A 39 19.62 31.64 12.14
CA TRP A 39 19.05 31.02 13.33
C TRP A 39 18.79 32.00 14.48
N GLU A 40 19.64 33.02 14.65
CA GLU A 40 19.48 34.06 15.67
C GLU A 40 18.24 34.93 15.40
N ASP A 41 18.06 35.31 14.14
CA ASP A 41 16.95 36.14 13.67
C ASP A 41 15.82 35.30 13.04
N ALA A 42 15.73 34.01 13.37
CA ALA A 42 14.76 33.11 12.77
C ALA A 42 13.32 33.58 12.99
N PHE A 43 12.42 33.22 12.08
CA PHE A 43 11.00 33.42 12.31
C PHE A 43 10.54 32.57 13.50
N ILE A 44 9.80 33.17 14.44
CA ILE A 44 9.22 32.45 15.58
C ILE A 44 7.99 31.61 15.20
N ASP A 45 7.47 31.81 14.00
CA ASP A 45 6.30 31.13 13.46
C ASP A 45 6.55 30.70 12.01
N LEU A 46 6.03 29.52 11.65
CA LEU A 46 6.24 28.93 10.33
C LEU A 46 5.43 29.65 9.23
N GLN A 47 4.25 30.22 9.53
CA GLN A 47 3.46 30.97 8.53
C GLN A 47 4.21 32.21 8.02
N SER A 48 5.03 32.83 8.86
CA SER A 48 5.89 33.95 8.44
C SER A 48 6.86 33.55 7.34
N ALA A 49 7.53 32.39 7.47
CA ALA A 49 8.42 31.86 6.44
C ALA A 49 7.66 31.47 5.17
N ILE A 50 6.49 30.82 5.32
CA ILE A 50 5.64 30.42 4.20
C ILE A 50 5.17 31.63 3.39
N THR A 51 4.88 32.76 4.05
CA THR A 51 4.42 33.99 3.39
C THR A 51 5.49 34.62 2.51
N VAL A 52 6.77 34.51 2.89
CA VAL A 52 7.89 35.15 2.17
C VAL A 52 8.60 34.23 1.18
N ALA A 53 8.55 32.91 1.40
CA ALA A 53 9.27 31.93 0.59
C ALA A 53 8.76 31.89 -0.86
N GLN A 54 9.69 31.89 -1.79
CA GLN A 54 9.42 31.85 -3.23
C GLN A 54 9.89 30.53 -3.84
N TYR A 55 9.43 30.25 -5.06
CA TYR A 55 9.83 29.07 -5.82
C TYR A 55 11.36 28.91 -5.84
N GLY A 56 11.85 27.76 -5.39
CA GLY A 56 13.28 27.46 -5.27
C GLY A 56 13.88 27.71 -3.89
N ASP A 57 13.20 28.42 -2.99
CA ASP A 57 13.65 28.66 -1.61
C ASP A 57 13.56 27.41 -0.73
N HIS A 58 14.30 27.44 0.37
CA HIS A 58 14.25 26.45 1.43
C HIS A 58 13.71 27.06 2.72
N ILE A 59 12.96 26.28 3.48
CA ILE A 59 12.55 26.60 4.86
C ILE A 59 13.18 25.57 5.79
N TRP A 60 14.02 26.02 6.72
CA TRP A 60 14.65 25.19 7.76
C TRP A 60 13.98 25.45 9.09
N VAL A 61 13.41 24.40 9.68
CA VAL A 61 12.56 24.51 10.87
C VAL A 61 13.22 23.76 12.02
N ALA A 62 13.49 24.47 13.10
CA ALA A 62 14.01 23.90 14.32
C ALA A 62 12.99 22.97 14.99
N LYS A 63 13.44 22.16 15.94
CA LYS A 63 12.58 21.35 16.80
C LYS A 63 11.58 22.25 17.53
N GLY A 64 10.41 21.70 17.77
CA GLY A 64 9.32 22.42 18.42
C GLY A 64 7.98 22.10 17.78
N THR A 65 6.92 22.66 18.37
CA THR A 65 5.56 22.52 17.89
C THR A 65 5.08 23.82 17.27
N TYR A 66 4.57 23.72 16.05
CA TYR A 66 4.08 24.83 15.25
C TYR A 66 2.61 24.60 14.92
N HIS A 67 1.82 25.67 15.00
CA HIS A 67 0.37 25.64 14.79
C HIS A 67 -0.01 26.52 13.59
N PRO A 68 -0.98 26.12 12.75
CA PRO A 68 -1.38 26.92 11.59
C PRO A 68 -1.87 28.33 11.93
N THR A 69 -2.50 28.48 13.09
CA THR A 69 -3.01 29.76 13.61
C THR A 69 -3.08 29.76 15.14
N GLN A 70 -3.24 30.95 15.72
CA GLN A 70 -3.49 31.17 17.15
C GLN A 70 -4.93 31.64 17.46
N ASP A 71 -5.72 32.00 16.45
CA ASP A 71 -7.07 32.56 16.61
C ASP A 71 -8.20 31.52 16.59
N GLY A 72 -7.86 30.25 16.38
CA GLY A 72 -8.80 29.13 16.34
C GLY A 72 -9.52 28.97 15.00
N ASP A 73 -9.10 29.67 13.94
CA ASP A 73 -9.65 29.46 12.60
C ASP A 73 -9.23 28.10 12.02
N ARG A 74 -10.19 27.20 11.92
CA ARG A 74 -10.00 25.81 11.47
C ARG A 74 -9.70 25.69 9.98
N GLU A 75 -10.01 26.71 9.18
CA GLU A 75 -9.73 26.72 7.74
C GLU A 75 -8.27 27.11 7.43
N ILE A 76 -7.51 27.57 8.42
CA ILE A 76 -6.09 27.90 8.25
C ILE A 76 -5.23 26.64 8.38
N SER A 77 -4.34 26.46 7.41
CA SER A 77 -3.37 25.37 7.29
C SER A 77 -1.96 25.90 7.02
N PHE A 78 -0.95 25.06 7.21
CA PHE A 78 0.37 25.29 6.61
C PHE A 78 0.30 25.02 5.11
N VAL A 79 0.42 26.07 4.30
CA VAL A 79 0.32 25.95 2.84
C VAL A 79 1.68 25.56 2.25
N LEU A 80 1.78 24.36 1.70
CA LEU A 80 2.97 23.90 1.01
C LEU A 80 3.07 24.57 -0.37
N ASN A 81 3.85 25.65 -0.43
CA ASN A 81 4.06 26.46 -1.64
C ASN A 81 4.78 25.68 -2.73
N ASN A 82 4.32 25.82 -3.98
CA ASN A 82 4.95 25.17 -5.13
C ASN A 82 6.43 25.55 -5.27
N GLY A 83 7.28 24.53 -5.42
CA GLY A 83 8.72 24.64 -5.60
C GLY A 83 9.53 25.01 -4.37
N VAL A 84 8.90 25.10 -3.19
CA VAL A 84 9.59 25.37 -1.92
C VAL A 84 9.91 24.04 -1.22
N LYS A 85 11.08 23.94 -0.60
CA LYS A 85 11.49 22.76 0.17
C LYS A 85 11.51 23.05 1.66
N TRP A 86 10.78 22.26 2.43
CA TRP A 86 10.74 22.37 3.88
C TRP A 86 11.52 21.23 4.51
N TYR A 87 12.33 21.57 5.50
CA TYR A 87 13.17 20.64 6.26
C TYR A 87 12.95 20.87 7.76
N GLY A 88 12.39 19.90 8.47
CA GLY A 88 12.28 19.87 9.93
C GLY A 88 13.38 18.98 10.55
N GLY A 89 13.74 19.15 11.82
CA GLY A 89 14.81 18.34 12.43
C GLY A 89 16.08 19.09 12.84
N PHE A 90 16.02 20.42 12.91
CA PHE A 90 17.18 21.22 13.31
C PHE A 90 17.15 21.53 14.81
N GLU A 91 18.31 21.61 15.45
CA GLU A 91 18.47 22.15 16.80
C GLU A 91 18.36 23.68 16.80
N GLY A 92 18.77 24.32 15.71
CA GLY A 92 18.76 25.79 15.56
C GLY A 92 20.15 26.42 15.57
N GLY A 93 21.18 25.69 15.13
CA GLY A 93 22.56 26.17 15.04
C GLY A 93 23.35 25.63 13.85
N GLU A 94 22.70 24.84 13.00
CA GLU A 94 23.30 24.15 11.88
C GLU A 94 23.64 25.10 10.73
N SER A 95 24.82 24.90 10.13
CA SER A 95 25.29 25.60 8.94
C SER A 95 25.00 24.84 7.63
N SER A 96 24.57 23.59 7.71
CA SER A 96 24.35 22.72 6.55
C SER A 96 23.25 21.68 6.79
N LEU A 97 22.55 21.31 5.72
CA LEU A 97 21.40 20.39 5.79
C LEU A 97 21.74 19.00 6.34
N ASN A 98 22.98 18.53 6.17
CA ASN A 98 23.43 17.23 6.65
C ASN A 98 23.75 17.16 8.16
N GLN A 99 23.69 18.30 8.87
CA GLN A 99 23.81 18.35 10.33
C GLN A 99 22.47 18.10 11.03
N ARG A 100 21.37 18.17 10.27
CA ARG A 100 20.00 17.92 10.73
C ARG A 100 19.86 16.49 11.23
N ASP A 101 19.16 16.33 12.36
CA ASP A 101 18.78 15.04 12.92
C ASP A 101 17.27 15.07 13.19
N TRP A 102 16.49 14.65 12.19
CA TRP A 102 15.02 14.73 12.25
C TRP A 102 14.38 13.67 13.14
N GLU A 103 15.14 12.66 13.59
CA GLU A 103 14.65 11.68 14.56
C GLU A 103 14.82 12.21 15.99
N LEU A 104 15.93 12.90 16.29
CA LEU A 104 16.18 13.48 17.61
C LEU A 104 15.51 14.85 17.82
N ASN A 105 15.53 15.70 16.80
CA ASN A 105 15.08 17.10 16.89
C ASN A 105 13.68 17.25 16.32
N GLU A 106 12.69 16.59 16.91
CA GLU A 106 11.32 16.53 16.39
C GLU A 106 10.73 17.93 16.08
N THR A 107 10.37 18.14 14.82
CA THR A 107 9.58 19.30 14.37
C THR A 107 8.14 18.87 14.13
N VAL A 108 7.22 19.38 14.94
CA VAL A 108 5.80 18.98 14.95
C VAL A 108 4.95 20.08 14.33
N LEU A 109 4.22 19.75 13.27
CA LEU A 109 3.10 20.53 12.74
C LEU A 109 1.81 19.98 13.33
N SER A 110 1.12 20.77 14.15
CA SER A 110 -0.05 20.33 14.91
C SER A 110 -1.29 21.12 14.52
N GLY A 111 -2.37 20.42 14.16
CA GLY A 111 -3.70 21.00 13.96
C GLY A 111 -4.43 21.36 15.26
N GLU A 112 -3.85 21.06 16.42
CA GLU A 112 -4.41 21.44 17.72
C GLU A 112 -4.28 22.96 17.93
N ILE A 113 -5.35 23.71 17.70
CA ILE A 113 -5.36 25.19 17.73
C ILE A 113 -6.29 25.74 18.82
N GLY A 114 -6.83 24.88 19.68
CA GLY A 114 -7.81 25.24 20.69
C GLY A 114 -7.63 24.49 22.00
N ASN A 115 -8.70 23.86 22.45
CA ASN A 115 -8.76 23.07 23.67
C ASN A 115 -8.26 21.63 23.39
N PRO A 116 -7.15 21.18 24.02
CA PRO A 116 -6.59 19.85 23.82
C PRO A 116 -7.53 18.65 24.08
N ASP A 117 -8.62 18.87 24.82
CA ASP A 117 -9.65 17.86 25.11
C ASP A 117 -10.75 17.79 24.03
N SER A 118 -10.69 18.64 23.01
CA SER A 118 -11.63 18.72 21.90
C SER A 118 -10.87 18.52 20.58
N LEU A 119 -11.46 17.73 19.68
CA LEU A 119 -10.95 17.65 18.29
C LEU A 119 -11.69 18.62 17.36
N SER A 120 -12.87 19.10 17.78
CA SER A 120 -13.79 19.87 16.92
C SER A 120 -13.33 21.30 16.65
N ASP A 121 -12.34 21.79 17.37
CA ASP A 121 -11.69 23.08 17.20
C ASP A 121 -10.34 22.97 16.49
N ASN A 122 -9.90 21.75 16.13
CA ASN A 122 -8.67 21.56 15.40
C ASN A 122 -8.79 22.02 13.94
N SER A 123 -7.67 22.44 13.36
CA SER A 123 -7.54 22.70 11.93
C SER A 123 -8.06 21.52 11.12
N LEU A 124 -8.80 21.81 10.05
CA LEU A 124 -9.31 20.78 9.15
C LEU A 124 -8.15 20.00 8.52
N HIS A 125 -7.18 20.73 7.98
CA HIS A 125 -5.95 20.18 7.40
C HIS A 125 -4.75 20.81 8.10
N VAL A 126 -3.80 19.99 8.53
CA VAL A 126 -2.54 20.54 9.08
C VAL A 126 -1.70 21.13 7.95
N VAL A 127 -1.52 20.37 6.88
CA VAL A 127 -0.80 20.79 5.68
C VAL A 127 -1.76 20.75 4.49
N TYR A 128 -1.77 21.84 3.73
CA TYR A 128 -2.58 21.98 2.53
C TYR A 128 -1.73 22.35 1.34
N SER A 129 -2.11 21.89 0.15
CA SER A 129 -1.46 22.36 -1.07
C SER A 129 -2.36 22.28 -2.30
N GLU A 130 -2.13 23.20 -3.23
CA GLU A 130 -2.71 23.21 -4.58
C GLU A 130 -1.56 23.27 -5.60
N ALA A 131 -1.60 22.40 -6.62
CA ALA A 131 -0.77 22.49 -7.83
C ALA A 131 0.76 22.61 -7.59
N ILE A 132 1.34 21.49 -7.16
CA ILE A 132 2.76 21.39 -6.80
C ILE A 132 3.54 20.47 -7.74
N ASP A 133 4.71 20.94 -8.15
CA ASP A 133 5.65 20.18 -8.96
C ASP A 133 6.61 19.34 -8.10
N SER A 134 7.54 18.66 -8.78
CA SER A 134 8.53 17.76 -8.18
C SER A 134 9.69 18.43 -7.44
N ILE A 135 9.75 19.76 -7.43
CA ILE A 135 10.72 20.50 -6.61
C ILE A 135 10.18 20.68 -5.18
N THR A 136 8.85 20.74 -5.04
CA THR A 136 8.16 20.85 -3.76
C THR A 136 8.45 19.64 -2.85
N LEU A 137 8.97 19.91 -1.66
CA LEU A 137 9.39 18.89 -0.69
C LEU A 137 8.93 19.26 0.72
N ILE A 138 8.44 18.27 1.45
CA ILE A 138 8.34 18.31 2.91
C ILE A 138 9.13 17.13 3.48
N ASP A 139 10.11 17.42 4.34
CA ASP A 139 11.08 16.43 4.84
C ASP A 139 11.29 16.53 6.36
N GLY A 140 11.06 15.43 7.08
CA GLY A 140 11.42 15.30 8.50
C GLY A 140 10.46 16.00 9.47
N PHE A 141 9.16 16.00 9.17
CA PHE A 141 8.14 16.58 10.04
C PHE A 141 7.24 15.50 10.66
N ILE A 142 6.77 15.77 11.87
CA ILE A 142 5.62 15.10 12.47
C ILE A 142 4.38 15.92 12.15
N ILE A 143 3.36 15.33 11.52
CA ILE A 143 2.12 16.00 11.12
C ILE A 143 0.96 15.33 11.84
N THR A 144 0.28 16.07 12.71
CA THR A 144 -0.67 15.49 13.65
C THR A 144 -1.85 16.40 13.99
N LYS A 145 -2.91 15.81 14.54
CA LYS A 145 -4.08 16.50 15.10
C LYS A 145 -4.91 17.29 14.08
N GLY A 146 -4.81 16.98 12.79
CA GLY A 146 -5.80 17.45 11.82
C GLY A 146 -7.15 16.77 12.00
N TYR A 147 -8.24 17.52 11.86
CA TYR A 147 -9.60 17.04 12.05
C TYR A 147 -10.51 17.56 10.93
N ALA A 148 -10.39 16.94 9.74
CA ALA A 148 -11.15 17.27 8.53
C ALA A 148 -12.61 16.79 8.64
N LYS A 149 -13.35 17.42 9.55
CA LYS A 149 -14.78 17.27 9.76
C LYS A 149 -15.37 18.67 9.92
N PRO A 150 -15.92 19.26 8.85
CA PRO A 150 -16.44 20.61 8.89
C PRO A 150 -17.69 20.66 9.76
N ASP A 151 -17.76 21.65 10.66
CA ASP A 151 -18.99 21.91 11.40
C ASP A 151 -20.03 22.65 10.54
N ALA A 152 -21.21 22.90 11.10
CA ALA A 152 -22.32 23.53 10.37
C ALA A 152 -22.01 24.96 9.85
N ASN A 153 -21.00 25.64 10.40
CA ASN A 153 -20.62 27.00 10.01
C ASN A 153 -19.54 27.02 8.91
N ILE A 154 -18.90 25.88 8.64
CA ILE A 154 -17.91 25.73 7.58
C ILE A 154 -18.59 25.25 6.29
N PRO A 155 -18.23 25.78 5.10
CA PRO A 155 -18.75 25.29 3.84
C PRO A 155 -18.58 23.76 3.72
N GLN A 156 -19.69 23.08 3.45
CA GLN A 156 -19.75 21.62 3.29
C GLN A 156 -19.27 21.20 1.89
N VAL A 157 -18.08 21.67 1.52
CA VAL A 157 -17.38 21.29 0.30
C VAL A 157 -16.51 20.06 0.58
N THR A 158 -16.40 19.15 -0.39
CA THR A 158 -15.73 17.86 -0.22
C THR A 158 -14.31 17.98 0.34
N LYS A 159 -13.55 19.00 -0.10
CA LYS A 159 -12.18 19.24 0.36
C LYS A 159 -12.05 19.37 1.88
N ASN A 160 -13.02 19.97 2.56
CA ASN A 160 -12.97 20.21 4.01
C ASN A 160 -13.20 18.92 4.83
N SER A 161 -13.63 17.84 4.17
CA SER A 161 -13.91 16.56 4.79
C SER A 161 -12.86 15.48 4.50
N ILE A 162 -11.77 15.79 3.78
CA ILE A 162 -10.74 14.84 3.32
C ILE A 162 -9.33 15.25 3.75
N GLY A 163 -8.44 14.30 4.04
CA GLY A 163 -7.01 14.61 4.26
C GLY A 163 -6.75 15.44 5.52
N GLY A 164 -6.96 14.86 6.71
CA GLY A 164 -6.77 15.57 7.98
C GLY A 164 -5.32 16.01 8.21
N GLY A 165 -4.35 15.11 8.01
CA GLY A 165 -2.93 15.46 8.14
C GLY A 165 -2.45 16.30 6.97
N ILE A 166 -2.42 15.71 5.76
CA ILE A 166 -2.02 16.39 4.53
C ILE A 166 -3.14 16.30 3.50
N LEU A 167 -3.57 17.44 2.95
CA LEU A 167 -4.41 17.48 1.76
C LEU A 167 -3.63 18.09 0.59
N ILE A 168 -3.50 17.32 -0.50
CA ILE A 168 -3.01 17.81 -1.79
C ILE A 168 -4.20 17.82 -2.75
N TYR A 169 -4.60 19.02 -3.18
CA TYR A 169 -5.81 19.24 -3.96
C TYR A 169 -5.47 19.71 -5.39
N GLY A 170 -5.83 18.90 -6.38
CA GLY A 170 -5.56 19.15 -7.79
C GLY A 170 -6.54 20.15 -8.39
N LYS A 171 -6.06 21.36 -8.72
CA LYS A 171 -6.91 22.48 -9.17
C LYS A 171 -6.73 22.87 -10.64
N TYR A 172 -5.53 22.71 -11.22
CA TYR A 172 -5.21 23.24 -12.55
C TYR A 172 -4.84 22.12 -13.54
N ALA A 173 -5.58 22.02 -14.64
CA ALA A 173 -5.47 20.93 -15.63
C ALA A 173 -4.15 20.87 -16.43
N GLU A 174 -3.27 21.86 -16.30
CA GLU A 174 -2.11 22.02 -17.20
C GLU A 174 -0.81 21.37 -16.70
N PHE A 175 -0.72 21.02 -15.41
CA PHE A 175 0.52 20.51 -14.81
C PHE A 175 0.28 19.22 -14.01
N GLU A 176 1.22 18.28 -14.13
CA GLU A 176 1.22 17.07 -13.33
C GLU A 176 1.64 17.37 -11.88
N ILE A 177 0.86 16.85 -10.91
CA ILE A 177 1.10 17.02 -9.47
C ILE A 177 2.14 16.00 -9.01
N ARG A 178 3.30 16.45 -8.52
CA ARG A 178 4.44 15.56 -8.22
C ARG A 178 5.18 15.86 -6.90
N PRO A 179 4.50 16.15 -5.77
CA PRO A 179 5.21 16.46 -4.54
C PRO A 179 6.06 15.30 -4.03
N VAL A 180 7.07 15.64 -3.24
CA VAL A 180 7.84 14.68 -2.44
C VAL A 180 7.53 14.88 -0.96
N VAL A 181 7.07 13.83 -0.31
CA VAL A 181 6.91 13.74 1.15
C VAL A 181 7.95 12.72 1.63
N ALA A 182 8.92 13.17 2.44
CA ALA A 182 10.06 12.35 2.84
C ALA A 182 10.25 12.34 4.36
N ASN A 183 10.60 11.19 4.94
CA ASN A 183 11.01 11.08 6.35
C ASN A 183 9.99 11.67 7.35
N CYS A 184 8.71 11.76 6.97
CA CYS A 184 7.66 12.35 7.80
C CYS A 184 6.93 11.28 8.61
N LYS A 185 6.39 11.68 9.75
CA LYS A 185 5.44 10.90 10.55
C LYS A 185 4.08 11.57 10.56
N ILE A 186 3.12 11.00 9.85
CA ILE A 186 1.75 11.49 9.73
C ILE A 186 0.88 10.67 10.69
N LYS A 187 0.50 11.25 11.83
CA LYS A 187 -0.10 10.48 12.92
C LYS A 187 -1.31 11.12 13.58
N ALA A 188 -2.24 10.30 14.06
CA ALA A 188 -3.37 10.75 14.87
C ALA A 188 -4.18 11.89 14.21
N ASN A 189 -4.43 11.75 12.91
CA ASN A 189 -5.27 12.66 12.14
C ASN A 189 -6.61 11.99 11.82
N TYR A 190 -7.64 12.81 11.64
CA TYR A 190 -8.99 12.38 11.32
C TYR A 190 -9.48 13.06 10.05
N ALA A 191 -10.19 12.33 9.20
CA ALA A 191 -11.01 12.89 8.15
C ALA A 191 -12.40 12.24 8.14
N GLU A 192 -13.46 13.01 7.87
CA GLU A 192 -14.81 12.46 7.77
C GLU A 192 -14.99 11.62 6.50
N LYS A 193 -14.24 11.93 5.46
CA LYS A 193 -14.17 11.26 4.16
C LYS A 193 -12.71 11.13 3.75
N GLY A 194 -12.35 10.17 2.91
CA GLY A 194 -10.96 10.03 2.44
C GLY A 194 -9.93 9.77 3.56
N GLY A 195 -8.65 9.74 3.18
CA GLY A 195 -7.50 9.49 4.04
C GLY A 195 -7.42 10.39 5.27
N GLY A 196 -7.49 9.81 6.48
CA GLY A 196 -7.30 10.56 7.72
C GLY A 196 -5.91 11.17 7.82
N GLY A 197 -4.88 10.37 7.50
CA GLY A 197 -3.48 10.82 7.51
C GLY A 197 -3.16 11.74 6.34
N GLY A 198 -3.56 11.35 5.13
CA GLY A 198 -3.46 12.26 4.01
C GLY A 198 -4.34 11.87 2.84
N PHE A 199 -4.64 12.86 2.01
CA PHE A 199 -5.44 12.67 0.81
C PHE A 199 -4.84 13.44 -0.35
N LEU A 200 -4.72 12.76 -1.49
CA LEU A 200 -4.47 13.39 -2.77
C LEU A 200 -5.76 13.27 -3.59
N ASP A 201 -6.35 14.41 -3.93
CA ASP A 201 -7.48 14.52 -4.85
C ASP A 201 -7.01 15.14 -6.17
N THR A 202 -7.01 14.38 -7.26
CA THR A 202 -6.61 14.90 -8.59
C THR A 202 -7.78 15.31 -9.48
N GLY A 203 -9.01 15.06 -9.02
CA GLY A 203 -10.24 15.39 -9.74
C GLY A 203 -10.78 16.78 -9.38
N GLY A 204 -10.54 17.23 -8.15
CA GLY A 204 -10.88 18.57 -7.66
C GLY A 204 -12.23 19.10 -8.18
N GLU A 205 -12.23 20.34 -8.69
CA GLU A 205 -13.41 20.96 -9.33
C GLU A 205 -13.46 20.79 -10.86
N ASN A 206 -12.42 20.19 -11.48
CA ASN A 206 -12.28 20.13 -12.93
C ASN A 206 -12.34 18.67 -13.44
N PRO A 207 -13.33 18.32 -14.29
CA PRO A 207 -13.47 16.97 -14.81
C PRO A 207 -12.34 16.56 -15.79
N LEU A 208 -11.49 17.48 -16.24
CA LEU A 208 -10.29 17.16 -17.00
C LEU A 208 -9.19 16.68 -16.05
N ALA A 209 -9.16 15.36 -15.91
CA ALA A 209 -8.18 14.53 -15.25
C ALA A 209 -6.73 15.07 -15.30
N GLN A 210 -6.18 15.50 -14.15
CA GLN A 210 -4.73 15.78 -14.00
C GLN A 210 -3.95 14.48 -13.77
N LEU A 211 -2.75 14.41 -14.34
CA LEU A 211 -1.77 13.40 -13.94
C LEU A 211 -1.29 13.72 -12.52
N ALA A 212 -1.20 12.71 -11.66
CA ALA A 212 -0.45 12.83 -10.42
C ALA A 212 0.51 11.67 -10.19
N SER A 213 1.69 12.04 -9.71
CA SER A 213 2.79 11.15 -9.36
C SER A 213 3.43 11.61 -8.05
N PRO A 214 2.67 11.65 -6.94
CA PRO A 214 3.26 11.94 -5.64
C PRO A 214 4.31 10.86 -5.30
N LYS A 215 5.34 11.28 -4.57
CA LYS A 215 6.33 10.37 -4.00
C LYS A 215 6.30 10.45 -2.48
N PHE A 216 5.94 9.35 -1.86
CA PHE A 216 6.10 9.11 -0.43
C PHE A 216 7.35 8.25 -0.23
N LEU A 217 8.32 8.76 0.53
CA LEU A 217 9.59 8.11 0.79
C LEU A 217 9.87 8.07 2.30
N SER A 218 9.99 6.88 2.88
CA SER A 218 10.29 6.73 4.32
C SER A 218 9.27 7.44 5.21
N VAL A 219 7.99 7.43 4.81
CA VAL A 219 6.89 8.08 5.55
C VAL A 219 6.19 7.05 6.42
N THR A 220 5.88 7.42 7.66
CA THR A 220 5.06 6.61 8.58
C THR A 220 3.67 7.24 8.72
N PHE A 221 2.63 6.51 8.30
CA PHE A 221 1.22 6.81 8.57
C PHE A 221 0.78 5.98 9.77
N GLU A 222 0.48 6.62 10.91
CA GLU A 222 0.20 5.91 12.17
C GLU A 222 -1.05 6.41 12.89
N ASN A 223 -1.92 5.49 13.32
CA ASN A 223 -3.13 5.82 14.11
C ASN A 223 -4.01 6.89 13.44
N ASN A 224 -4.07 6.93 12.10
CA ASN A 224 -4.98 7.83 11.40
C ASN A 224 -6.33 7.16 11.21
N PHE A 225 -7.39 7.98 11.27
CA PHE A 225 -8.75 7.50 11.27
C PHE A 225 -9.57 8.18 10.18
N SER A 226 -10.38 7.38 9.50
CA SER A 226 -11.46 7.87 8.65
C SER A 226 -12.56 6.82 8.62
N PRO A 227 -13.83 7.20 8.46
CA PRO A 227 -14.86 6.22 8.13
C PRO A 227 -14.63 5.55 6.76
N ILE A 228 -13.92 6.21 5.83
CA ILE A 228 -13.81 5.78 4.44
C ILE A 228 -12.46 5.13 4.12
N SER A 229 -11.34 5.83 4.34
CA SER A 229 -9.97 5.34 4.07
C SER A 229 -9.00 5.84 5.15
N GLY A 230 -8.41 4.94 5.94
CA GLY A 230 -7.81 5.31 7.23
C GLY A 230 -6.53 6.15 7.10
N GLY A 231 -5.48 5.56 6.54
CA GLY A 231 -4.15 6.16 6.45
C GLY A 231 -4.02 7.17 5.31
N LEU A 232 -3.82 6.68 4.10
CA LEU A 232 -3.61 7.49 2.90
C LEU A 232 -4.68 7.16 1.84
N GLY A 233 -5.40 8.17 1.38
CA GLY A 233 -6.25 8.08 0.20
C GLY A 233 -5.56 8.74 -1.00
N LEU A 234 -5.43 7.99 -2.10
CA LEU A 234 -4.97 8.50 -3.38
C LEU A 234 -6.12 8.32 -4.37
N GLU A 235 -6.90 9.38 -4.57
CA GLU A 235 -8.12 9.34 -5.35
C GLU A 235 -8.11 10.39 -6.48
N GLY A 236 -8.76 10.05 -7.59
CA GLY A 236 -9.04 11.04 -8.62
C GLY A 236 -9.82 10.49 -9.80
N SER A 237 -10.62 11.37 -10.42
CA SER A 237 -11.14 11.18 -11.79
C SER A 237 -10.04 11.24 -12.86
N GLY A 238 -8.81 11.54 -12.40
CA GLY A 238 -7.54 11.70 -13.10
C GLY A 238 -6.97 10.51 -13.85
N GLN A 239 -5.88 10.78 -14.57
CA GLN A 239 -4.92 9.76 -14.98
C GLN A 239 -3.86 9.59 -13.87
N ALA A 240 -3.50 8.37 -13.46
CA ALA A 240 -2.29 8.18 -12.63
C ALA A 240 -1.01 8.32 -13.48
N GLY A 241 -0.06 9.16 -13.03
CA GLY A 241 1.22 9.42 -13.74
C GLY A 241 2.40 8.54 -13.27
N ARG A 242 2.19 7.77 -12.20
CA ARG A 242 3.07 6.87 -11.42
C ARG A 242 3.26 7.33 -9.96
N PRO A 243 2.23 7.21 -9.11
CA PRO A 243 2.41 7.37 -7.67
C PRO A 243 3.45 6.37 -7.14
N GLN A 244 4.32 6.82 -6.23
CA GLN A 244 5.40 6.01 -5.64
C GLN A 244 5.28 6.00 -4.12
N ILE A 245 5.19 4.82 -3.54
CA ILE A 245 5.19 4.61 -2.09
C ILE A 245 6.34 3.67 -1.77
N ILE A 246 7.42 4.21 -1.19
CA ILE A 246 8.70 3.53 -1.05
C ILE A 246 9.20 3.67 0.38
N ASP A 247 9.60 2.55 1.00
CA ASP A 247 10.12 2.50 2.38
C ASP A 247 9.12 3.06 3.43
N CYS A 248 7.83 3.07 3.11
CA CYS A 248 6.78 3.62 3.97
C CYS A 248 6.19 2.59 4.93
N LYS A 249 5.62 3.08 6.05
CA LYS A 249 4.93 2.28 7.06
C LYS A 249 3.49 2.78 7.23
N PHE A 250 2.52 1.87 7.25
CA PHE A 250 1.12 2.10 7.57
C PHE A 250 0.78 1.28 8.80
N ILE A 251 0.63 1.92 9.95
CA ILE A 251 0.52 1.27 11.24
C ILE A 251 -0.77 1.70 11.94
N ASN A 252 -1.63 0.75 12.30
CA ASN A 252 -2.82 1.00 13.11
C ASN A 252 -3.76 2.08 12.55
N ASN A 253 -3.85 2.20 11.22
CA ASN A 253 -4.80 3.11 10.60
C ASN A 253 -6.17 2.43 10.45
N THR A 254 -7.25 3.19 10.61
CA THR A 254 -8.61 2.63 10.67
C THR A 254 -9.53 3.29 9.64
N ALA A 255 -10.14 2.45 8.80
CA ALA A 255 -11.23 2.78 7.88
C ALA A 255 -12.55 2.20 8.43
N SER A 256 -13.23 2.88 9.36
CA SER A 256 -14.19 2.20 10.27
C SER A 256 -15.49 1.68 9.64
N THR A 257 -15.90 2.15 8.45
CA THR A 257 -17.15 1.69 7.81
C THR A 257 -16.97 1.23 6.37
N HIS A 258 -15.80 1.44 5.77
CA HIS A 258 -15.53 1.11 4.38
C HIS A 258 -14.19 0.38 4.23
N ARG A 259 -13.32 0.84 3.32
CA ARG A 259 -12.24 0.02 2.76
C ARG A 259 -10.91 0.75 2.78
N GLY A 260 -9.80 0.02 2.86
CA GLY A 260 -8.46 0.61 2.80
C GLY A 260 -8.06 1.25 4.13
N GLY A 261 -7.88 0.42 5.16
CA GLY A 261 -7.44 0.86 6.48
C GLY A 261 -6.11 1.61 6.40
N GLY A 262 -5.09 1.00 5.80
CA GLY A 262 -3.78 1.63 5.58
C GLY A 262 -3.75 2.54 4.35
N LEU A 263 -4.00 1.98 3.16
CA LEU A 263 -3.95 2.69 1.88
C LEU A 263 -5.21 2.44 1.06
N PHE A 264 -5.76 3.51 0.49
CA PHE A 264 -6.87 3.44 -0.45
C PHE A 264 -6.48 4.14 -1.74
N TYR A 265 -6.23 3.36 -2.79
CA TYR A 265 -5.81 3.85 -4.10
C TYR A 265 -6.92 3.66 -5.12
N ILE A 266 -7.45 4.75 -5.66
CA ILE A 266 -8.47 4.74 -6.73
C ILE A 266 -8.09 5.74 -7.82
N TYR A 267 -7.72 5.24 -9.00
CA TYR A 267 -7.59 6.07 -10.19
C TYR A 267 -8.44 5.55 -11.35
N GLY A 268 -9.16 6.47 -12.00
CA GLY A 268 -10.12 6.18 -13.06
C GLY A 268 -9.50 5.85 -14.44
N SER A 269 -8.24 6.22 -14.66
CA SER A 269 -7.42 5.82 -15.81
C SER A 269 -5.94 6.11 -15.47
N GLY A 270 -4.97 5.64 -16.25
CA GLY A 270 -3.56 5.96 -15.95
C GLY A 270 -2.59 5.55 -17.04
N THR A 271 -1.44 6.22 -17.11
CA THR A 271 -0.38 5.89 -18.08
C THR A 271 0.75 5.07 -17.44
N LYS A 272 0.77 4.94 -16.10
CA LYS A 272 1.76 4.20 -15.31
C LYS A 272 1.13 3.67 -14.01
N ALA A 273 1.52 2.45 -13.62
CA ALA A 273 1.02 1.82 -12.40
C ALA A 273 1.67 2.38 -11.13
N LEU A 274 0.95 2.24 -10.00
CA LEU A 274 1.47 2.45 -8.65
C LEU A 274 2.71 1.57 -8.43
N LEU A 275 3.76 2.15 -7.83
CA LEU A 275 4.89 1.39 -7.28
C LEU A 275 4.76 1.33 -5.77
N LEU A 276 4.60 0.12 -5.23
CA LEU A 276 4.63 -0.15 -3.79
C LEU A 276 5.86 -1.00 -3.47
N LYS A 277 6.83 -0.43 -2.75
CA LYS A 277 8.13 -1.08 -2.52
C LYS A 277 8.64 -0.90 -1.10
N ASN A 278 9.14 -1.97 -0.50
CA ASN A 278 9.75 -1.96 0.83
C ASN A 278 8.80 -1.41 1.92
N CYS A 279 7.50 -1.69 1.80
CA CYS A 279 6.50 -1.12 2.70
C CYS A 279 6.05 -2.10 3.78
N LEU A 280 5.67 -1.55 4.92
CA LEU A 280 5.03 -2.28 6.02
C LEU A 280 3.58 -1.82 6.18
N PHE A 281 2.64 -2.75 6.21
CA PHE A 281 1.25 -2.55 6.60
C PHE A 281 0.98 -3.39 7.83
N GLN A 282 0.80 -2.76 9.00
CA GLN A 282 0.66 -3.46 10.27
C GLN A 282 -0.56 -2.98 11.05
N GLY A 283 -1.39 -3.90 11.55
CA GLY A 283 -2.47 -3.55 12.48
C GLY A 283 -3.55 -2.64 11.89
N ASN A 284 -3.63 -2.51 10.56
CA ASN A 284 -4.62 -1.62 9.95
C ASN A 284 -5.97 -2.32 9.86
N VAL A 285 -7.03 -1.58 10.14
CA VAL A 285 -8.40 -2.11 10.24
C VAL A 285 -9.29 -1.44 9.20
N ALA A 286 -10.07 -2.24 8.48
CA ALA A 286 -11.17 -1.77 7.63
C ALA A 286 -12.48 -2.42 8.08
N GLY A 287 -13.53 -1.63 8.28
CA GLY A 287 -14.84 -2.15 8.67
C GLY A 287 -15.45 -3.06 7.59
N TYR A 288 -15.07 -2.89 6.32
CA TYR A 288 -15.55 -3.74 5.23
C TYR A 288 -14.45 -4.57 4.55
N SER A 289 -13.50 -3.96 3.82
CA SER A 289 -12.50 -4.74 3.07
C SER A 289 -11.17 -4.02 2.87
N GLY A 290 -10.07 -4.75 2.69
CA GLY A 290 -8.76 -4.11 2.48
C GLY A 290 -8.20 -3.45 3.73
N GLY A 291 -8.05 -4.20 4.84
CA GLY A 291 -7.47 -3.70 6.09
C GLY A 291 -6.11 -3.04 5.85
N GLY A 292 -5.20 -3.76 5.20
CA GLY A 292 -3.92 -3.21 4.74
C GLY A 292 -4.09 -2.18 3.64
N CYS A 293 -4.55 -2.60 2.46
CA CYS A 293 -4.80 -1.68 1.35
C CYS A 293 -5.89 -2.11 0.36
N VAL A 294 -6.37 -1.12 -0.41
CA VAL A 294 -7.23 -1.32 -1.58
C VAL A 294 -6.56 -0.66 -2.78
N LEU A 295 -6.48 -1.41 -3.87
CA LEU A 295 -5.94 -0.96 -5.15
C LEU A 295 -7.01 -1.07 -6.23
N LYS A 296 -7.54 0.06 -6.69
CA LYS A 296 -8.54 0.12 -7.76
C LYS A 296 -8.00 0.82 -8.99
N GLN A 297 -8.13 0.16 -10.14
CA GLN A 297 -7.76 0.71 -11.44
C GLN A 297 -8.87 0.46 -12.45
N ASN A 298 -9.20 1.46 -13.26
CA ASN A 298 -10.20 1.31 -14.33
C ASN A 298 -9.49 1.25 -15.69
N TYR A 299 -9.93 0.30 -16.52
CA TYR A 299 -9.72 0.16 -17.98
C TYR A 299 -8.37 0.67 -18.55
N PHE A 300 -7.54 -0.28 -19.01
CA PHE A 300 -6.21 -0.09 -19.60
C PHE A 300 -5.14 0.26 -18.55
N SER A 301 -4.45 -0.74 -17.98
CA SER A 301 -3.41 -0.43 -16.99
C SER A 301 -2.23 -1.38 -17.00
N LEU A 302 -1.06 -0.77 -16.87
CA LEU A 302 0.25 -1.42 -16.71
C LEU A 302 0.31 -2.28 -15.44
N PRO A 303 1.28 -3.20 -15.35
CA PRO A 303 1.38 -4.10 -14.21
C PRO A 303 1.60 -3.35 -12.89
N ILE A 304 0.87 -3.76 -11.85
CA ILE A 304 1.10 -3.31 -10.48
C ILE A 304 2.20 -4.19 -9.88
N ASP A 305 3.29 -3.56 -9.46
CA ASP A 305 4.39 -4.22 -8.78
C ASP A 305 4.32 -3.93 -7.27
N ILE A 306 4.18 -5.00 -6.48
CA ILE A 306 4.27 -4.97 -5.02
C ILE A 306 5.52 -5.77 -4.63
N ILE A 307 6.56 -5.06 -4.20
CA ILE A 307 7.91 -5.62 -4.04
C ILE A 307 8.38 -5.45 -2.61
N ASN A 308 8.85 -6.53 -1.99
CA ASN A 308 9.44 -6.53 -0.65
C ASN A 308 8.53 -5.86 0.39
N CYS A 309 7.22 -6.12 0.29
CA CYS A 309 6.22 -5.55 1.19
C CYS A 309 5.76 -6.58 2.22
N THR A 310 5.47 -6.11 3.43
CA THR A 310 5.06 -6.95 4.56
C THR A 310 3.71 -6.47 5.10
N PHE A 311 2.76 -7.39 5.22
CA PHE A 311 1.39 -7.18 5.72
C PHE A 311 1.21 -8.04 6.97
N ILE A 312 1.08 -7.40 8.13
CA ILE A 312 1.02 -8.06 9.44
C ILE A 312 -0.26 -7.64 10.16
N ASP A 313 -1.04 -8.60 10.67
CA ASP A 313 -2.17 -8.35 11.58
C ASP A 313 -3.14 -7.27 11.05
N ASN A 314 -3.37 -7.23 9.73
CA ASN A 314 -4.38 -6.32 9.17
C ASN A 314 -5.74 -7.02 9.18
N GLU A 315 -6.79 -6.26 9.43
CA GLU A 315 -8.14 -6.78 9.67
C GLU A 315 -9.16 -6.18 8.70
N ALA A 316 -10.03 -7.02 8.13
CA ALA A 316 -11.24 -6.60 7.45
C ALA A 316 -12.47 -7.21 8.15
N GLU A 317 -13.16 -6.41 8.97
CA GLU A 317 -14.15 -6.89 9.96
C GLU A 317 -15.35 -7.62 9.32
N GLU A 318 -15.96 -7.05 8.28
CA GLU A 318 -17.19 -7.60 7.68
C GLU A 318 -16.99 -8.25 6.30
N GLY A 319 -15.80 -8.18 5.71
CA GLY A 319 -15.58 -8.54 4.31
C GLY A 319 -14.31 -9.32 4.02
N HIS A 320 -13.55 -8.86 3.03
CA HIS A 320 -12.55 -9.64 2.31
C HIS A 320 -11.24 -8.87 2.13
N GLY A 321 -10.19 -9.56 1.70
CA GLY A 321 -8.88 -8.97 1.44
C GLY A 321 -8.29 -8.27 2.67
N ALA A 322 -8.14 -8.98 3.79
CA ALA A 322 -7.57 -8.47 5.04
C ALA A 322 -6.29 -7.64 4.80
N ALA A 323 -5.36 -8.18 4.01
CA ALA A 323 -4.15 -7.48 3.61
C ALA A 323 -4.41 -6.57 2.41
N ILE A 324 -5.01 -7.11 1.34
CA ILE A 324 -5.13 -6.41 0.06
C ILE A 324 -6.46 -6.73 -0.63
N VAL A 325 -7.14 -5.69 -1.10
CA VAL A 325 -8.20 -5.82 -2.11
C VAL A 325 -7.75 -5.17 -3.41
N ILE A 326 -8.06 -5.81 -4.53
CA ILE A 326 -7.80 -5.29 -5.87
C ILE A 326 -9.11 -5.27 -6.64
N ASP A 327 -9.54 -4.09 -7.11
CA ASP A 327 -10.83 -3.89 -7.78
C ASP A 327 -10.64 -3.44 -9.24
N ALA A 328 -11.34 -4.10 -10.17
CA ALA A 328 -11.45 -3.87 -11.61
C ALA A 328 -10.23 -4.30 -12.47
N PHE A 329 -10.12 -5.61 -12.67
CA PHE A 329 -9.09 -6.25 -13.50
C PHE A 329 -9.67 -6.63 -14.87
N ASN A 330 -9.09 -6.13 -15.97
CA ASN A 330 -9.47 -6.56 -17.33
C ASN A 330 -8.25 -7.05 -18.14
N THR A 331 -8.52 -7.50 -19.36
CA THR A 331 -7.88 -8.63 -20.06
C THR A 331 -6.39 -8.55 -20.40
N GLU A 332 -5.67 -7.52 -19.96
CA GLU A 332 -4.22 -7.36 -20.17
C GLU A 332 -3.43 -7.06 -18.88
N ASN A 333 -4.09 -7.05 -17.71
CA ASN A 333 -3.47 -6.66 -16.45
C ASN A 333 -2.69 -7.82 -15.81
N PHE A 334 -1.45 -7.53 -15.42
CA PHE A 334 -0.59 -8.43 -14.65
C PHE A 334 -0.27 -7.83 -13.28
N LEU A 335 -0.45 -8.57 -12.20
CA LEU A 335 -0.05 -8.18 -10.86
C LEU A 335 1.11 -9.04 -10.40
N ARG A 336 2.16 -8.38 -9.90
CA ARG A 336 3.33 -9.06 -9.37
C ARG A 336 3.48 -8.81 -7.89
N PHE A 337 3.57 -9.90 -7.15
CA PHE A 337 4.13 -9.93 -5.81
C PHE A 337 5.54 -10.50 -5.88
N ASP A 338 6.51 -9.77 -5.37
CA ASP A 338 7.90 -10.23 -5.30
C ASP A 338 8.44 -10.03 -3.89
N SER A 339 8.84 -11.12 -3.25
CA SER A 339 9.48 -11.11 -1.94
C SER A 339 8.57 -10.52 -0.84
N CYS A 340 7.27 -10.78 -0.93
CA CYS A 340 6.27 -10.23 0.00
C CYS A 340 5.95 -11.19 1.15
N ARG A 341 5.51 -10.65 2.29
CA ARG A 341 5.12 -11.41 3.47
C ARG A 341 3.71 -11.03 3.92
N PHE A 342 2.88 -12.02 4.20
CA PHE A 342 1.52 -11.89 4.71
C PHE A 342 1.41 -12.73 5.97
N VAL A 343 1.24 -12.09 7.12
CA VAL A 343 1.31 -12.71 8.45
C VAL A 343 0.11 -12.29 9.28
N GLY A 344 -0.64 -13.22 9.87
CA GLY A 344 -1.64 -12.87 10.89
C GLY A 344 -2.83 -12.04 10.39
N ASN A 345 -3.05 -11.92 9.07
CA ASN A 345 -4.10 -11.04 8.56
C ASN A 345 -5.46 -11.74 8.68
N GLU A 346 -6.48 -11.00 9.16
CA GLU A 346 -7.79 -11.54 9.52
C GLU A 346 -8.92 -10.91 8.69
N SER A 347 -9.84 -11.73 8.17
CA SER A 347 -11.11 -11.26 7.56
C SER A 347 -12.18 -12.34 7.58
N VAL A 348 -13.35 -12.05 7.01
CA VAL A 348 -14.41 -13.05 6.85
C VAL A 348 -14.08 -14.06 5.75
N THR A 349 -13.37 -13.66 4.69
CA THR A 349 -13.15 -14.56 3.54
C THR A 349 -11.71 -14.73 3.10
N THR A 350 -10.90 -13.69 2.95
CA THR A 350 -9.63 -13.78 2.21
C THR A 350 -8.56 -12.77 2.68
N THR A 351 -7.28 -13.14 2.60
CA THR A 351 -6.14 -12.25 2.85
C THR A 351 -5.90 -11.31 1.68
N ILE A 352 -5.92 -11.86 0.46
CA ILE A 352 -5.85 -11.12 -0.80
C ILE A 352 -7.13 -11.38 -1.60
N ASP A 353 -7.86 -10.34 -1.98
CA ASP A 353 -9.03 -10.47 -2.84
C ASP A 353 -8.88 -9.69 -4.14
N CYS A 354 -9.07 -10.37 -5.27
CA CYS A 354 -9.07 -9.76 -6.59
C CYS A 354 -10.50 -9.63 -7.11
N TRP A 355 -11.21 -8.65 -6.58
CA TRP A 355 -12.59 -8.32 -6.90
C TRP A 355 -12.74 -7.80 -8.35
N ASN A 356 -13.85 -8.14 -9.03
CA ASN A 356 -14.14 -7.74 -10.42
C ASN A 356 -13.01 -8.07 -11.42
N SER A 357 -12.29 -9.18 -11.21
CA SER A 357 -11.31 -9.68 -12.17
C SER A 357 -11.96 -10.38 -13.37
N SER A 358 -11.39 -10.20 -14.56
CA SER A 358 -11.77 -10.92 -15.78
C SER A 358 -11.05 -12.27 -15.86
N ALA A 359 -11.60 -13.24 -16.59
CA ALA A 359 -10.98 -14.54 -16.88
C ALA A 359 -9.50 -14.48 -17.31
N HIS A 360 -9.08 -13.38 -17.94
CA HIS A 360 -7.74 -13.19 -18.49
C HIS A 360 -6.77 -12.46 -17.53
N SER A 361 -7.16 -12.21 -16.28
CA SER A 361 -6.29 -11.56 -15.30
C SER A 361 -5.14 -12.48 -14.92
N ARG A 362 -3.92 -11.95 -14.74
CA ARG A 362 -2.75 -12.76 -14.34
C ARG A 362 -2.12 -12.22 -13.06
N ILE A 363 -1.86 -13.13 -12.12
CA ILE A 363 -1.11 -12.85 -10.90
C ILE A 363 0.15 -13.71 -10.92
N GLU A 364 1.32 -13.10 -10.68
CA GLU A 364 2.53 -13.82 -10.32
C GLU A 364 2.94 -13.50 -8.89
N MET A 365 3.34 -14.55 -8.20
CA MET A 365 3.97 -14.47 -6.90
C MET A 365 5.34 -15.12 -7.00
N ASP A 366 6.37 -14.45 -6.49
CA ASP A 366 7.71 -14.99 -6.41
C ASP A 366 8.32 -14.67 -5.04
N ARG A 367 8.88 -15.68 -4.36
CA ARG A 367 9.47 -15.53 -3.00
C ARG A 367 8.49 -14.98 -1.95
N CYS A 368 7.20 -15.29 -2.07
CA CYS A 368 6.20 -14.81 -1.11
C CYS A 368 6.02 -15.78 0.06
N VAL A 369 5.70 -15.24 1.24
CA VAL A 369 5.40 -16.02 2.45
C VAL A 369 4.01 -15.67 2.97
N PHE A 370 3.20 -16.68 3.22
CA PHE A 370 1.89 -16.60 3.84
C PHE A 370 1.91 -17.44 5.11
N TYR A 371 1.78 -16.79 6.25
CA TYR A 371 1.86 -17.41 7.57
C TYR A 371 0.67 -17.00 8.44
N ASP A 372 -0.04 -17.97 9.03
CA ASP A 372 -1.06 -17.72 10.05
C ASP A 372 -2.12 -16.68 9.63
N ASN A 373 -2.53 -16.68 8.36
CA ASN A 373 -3.63 -15.82 7.93
C ASN A 373 -4.97 -16.56 8.07
N ASP A 374 -6.03 -15.85 8.44
CA ASP A 374 -7.38 -16.37 8.60
C ASP A 374 -8.40 -15.49 7.84
N PRO A 375 -9.13 -16.00 6.82
CA PRO A 375 -9.29 -17.38 6.45
C PRO A 375 -8.46 -17.70 5.21
N GLN A 376 -8.99 -17.45 4.01
CA GLN A 376 -8.37 -17.91 2.77
C GLN A 376 -7.19 -17.03 2.37
N VAL A 377 -6.16 -17.59 1.72
CA VAL A 377 -5.00 -16.78 1.30
C VAL A 377 -5.33 -15.85 0.12
N ILE A 378 -5.94 -16.36 -0.95
CA ILE A 378 -6.23 -15.56 -2.14
C ILE A 378 -7.51 -15.98 -2.88
N SER A 379 -8.27 -14.98 -3.33
CA SER A 379 -9.40 -15.11 -4.26
C SER A 379 -9.10 -14.37 -5.57
N LEU A 380 -9.29 -15.02 -6.72
CA LEU A 380 -9.01 -14.46 -8.04
C LEU A 380 -9.85 -15.07 -9.17
N ARG A 381 -10.18 -14.25 -10.18
CA ARG A 381 -10.68 -14.70 -11.48
C ARG A 381 -9.57 -14.56 -12.54
N GLY A 382 -8.94 -15.68 -12.92
CA GLY A 382 -7.87 -15.71 -13.92
C GLY A 382 -6.71 -16.64 -13.58
N ARG A 383 -5.53 -16.36 -14.15
CA ARG A 383 -4.32 -17.17 -13.99
C ARG A 383 -3.53 -16.78 -12.74
N LEU A 384 -3.06 -17.78 -12.01
CA LEU A 384 -2.05 -17.62 -10.96
C LEU A 384 -0.79 -18.40 -11.30
N ILE A 385 0.36 -17.77 -11.13
CA ILE A 385 1.67 -18.44 -11.14
C ILE A 385 2.36 -18.11 -9.81
N ALA A 386 2.52 -19.08 -8.94
CA ALA A 386 3.29 -18.93 -7.71
C ALA A 386 4.63 -19.67 -7.83
N LYS A 387 5.73 -18.98 -7.54
CA LYS A 387 7.09 -19.51 -7.58
C LYS A 387 7.79 -19.29 -6.26
N ASN A 388 8.49 -20.31 -5.76
CA ASN A 388 9.32 -20.17 -4.55
C ASN A 388 8.51 -19.61 -3.35
N CYS A 389 7.23 -19.96 -3.23
CA CYS A 389 6.33 -19.42 -2.21
C CYS A 389 6.14 -20.41 -1.05
N LEU A 390 5.97 -19.88 0.16
CA LEU A 390 5.67 -20.65 1.37
C LEU A 390 4.25 -20.31 1.86
N PHE A 391 3.43 -21.33 2.05
CA PHE A 391 2.11 -21.26 2.68
C PHE A 391 2.16 -22.13 3.94
N ASN A 392 2.25 -21.50 5.12
CA ASN A 392 2.42 -22.18 6.40
C ASN A 392 1.36 -21.77 7.43
N GLU A 393 0.80 -22.73 8.17
CA GLU A 393 -0.10 -22.48 9.32
C GLU A 393 -1.32 -21.59 9.01
N ASN A 394 -1.78 -21.48 7.75
CA ASN A 394 -2.93 -20.63 7.45
C ASN A 394 -4.24 -21.34 7.82
N GLY A 395 -5.22 -20.56 8.29
CA GLY A 395 -6.54 -21.05 8.75
C GLY A 395 -7.42 -21.58 7.62
N TYR A 396 -7.19 -21.13 6.37
CA TYR A 396 -7.64 -21.77 5.14
C TYR A 396 -6.65 -21.51 3.97
N VAL A 397 -6.26 -22.52 3.17
CA VAL A 397 -5.48 -22.34 1.92
C VAL A 397 -6.26 -22.53 0.60
N PRO A 398 -7.57 -22.24 0.48
CA PRO A 398 -8.26 -22.46 -0.77
C PRO A 398 -7.91 -21.34 -1.76
N PHE A 399 -7.21 -21.71 -2.81
CA PHE A 399 -7.16 -20.94 -4.06
C PHE A 399 -8.51 -21.12 -4.75
N VAL A 400 -9.41 -20.14 -4.68
CA VAL A 400 -10.72 -20.25 -5.34
C VAL A 400 -11.22 -18.95 -5.96
N LEU A 401 -11.79 -19.07 -7.17
CA LEU A 401 -13.08 -18.53 -7.64
C LEU A 401 -12.99 -17.89 -9.04
N SER A 402 -13.03 -18.66 -10.13
CA SER A 402 -13.77 -18.21 -11.34
C SER A 402 -14.07 -19.31 -12.35
N THR A 403 -15.15 -19.09 -13.09
CA THR A 403 -15.84 -19.96 -14.04
C THR A 403 -15.17 -20.11 -15.41
N ASP A 404 -14.09 -19.35 -15.67
CA ASP A 404 -13.50 -19.20 -17.01
C ASP A 404 -11.96 -19.32 -16.96
N LEU A 405 -11.45 -20.36 -16.30
CA LEU A 405 -10.01 -20.63 -16.30
C LEU A 405 -9.62 -21.32 -17.62
N ASP A 406 -9.38 -20.59 -18.71
CA ASP A 406 -8.73 -21.22 -19.89
C ASP A 406 -7.22 -21.44 -19.64
N GLU A 407 -6.61 -20.75 -18.66
CA GLU A 407 -5.14 -20.70 -18.48
C GLU A 407 -4.57 -21.47 -17.26
N GLY A 408 -5.40 -21.88 -16.30
CA GLY A 408 -4.99 -22.73 -15.16
C GLY A 408 -4.23 -22.06 -14.00
N LEU A 409 -3.76 -22.85 -13.04
CA LEU A 409 -2.98 -22.44 -11.87
C LEU A 409 -1.63 -23.18 -11.86
N ASP A 410 -0.51 -22.46 -11.76
CA ASP A 410 0.84 -23.03 -11.76
C ASP A 410 1.56 -22.74 -10.42
N PHE A 411 2.00 -23.79 -9.73
CA PHE A 411 2.85 -23.71 -8.55
C PHE A 411 4.21 -24.35 -8.85
N ILE A 412 5.30 -23.62 -8.59
CA ILE A 412 6.67 -24.05 -8.92
C ILE A 412 7.59 -23.80 -7.72
N ASN A 413 8.21 -24.84 -7.17
CA ASN A 413 9.06 -24.75 -5.97
C ASN A 413 8.32 -24.17 -4.75
N CYS A 414 7.04 -24.50 -4.56
CA CYS A 414 6.24 -23.99 -3.44
C CYS A 414 6.15 -25.01 -2.29
N ALA A 415 5.96 -24.53 -1.06
CA ALA A 415 5.73 -25.37 0.11
C ALA A 415 4.38 -25.02 0.76
N PHE A 416 3.62 -26.06 1.09
CA PHE A 416 2.32 -26.01 1.77
C PHE A 416 2.43 -26.83 3.05
N LEU A 417 2.63 -26.16 4.17
CA LEU A 417 2.96 -26.78 5.45
C LEU A 417 1.91 -26.44 6.50
N ASP A 418 1.46 -27.44 7.26
CA ASP A 418 0.67 -27.26 8.49
C ASP A 418 -0.59 -26.39 8.31
N ASN A 419 -1.17 -26.35 7.10
CA ASN A 419 -2.36 -25.55 6.87
C ASN A 419 -3.62 -26.29 7.32
N HIS A 420 -4.60 -25.54 7.79
CA HIS A 420 -5.82 -26.08 8.37
C HIS A 420 -7.05 -25.51 7.65
N THR A 421 -8.19 -26.20 7.67
CA THR A 421 -9.50 -25.66 7.23
C THR A 421 -10.63 -26.38 7.99
N PRO A 422 -11.68 -25.72 8.50
CA PRO A 422 -12.87 -26.41 8.99
C PRO A 422 -13.90 -26.65 7.87
N GLY A 423 -14.06 -27.90 7.42
CA GLY A 423 -15.17 -28.33 6.55
C GLY A 423 -15.10 -27.85 5.11
N ILE A 424 -13.92 -27.40 4.67
CA ILE A 424 -13.64 -26.89 3.32
C ILE A 424 -12.35 -27.54 2.79
N GLU A 425 -12.26 -27.78 1.49
CA GLU A 425 -11.12 -28.38 0.77
C GLU A 425 -9.87 -27.45 0.75
N MET A 426 -8.63 -27.98 0.75
CA MET A 426 -7.39 -27.15 0.62
C MET A 426 -7.40 -26.40 -0.70
N PHE A 427 -7.88 -27.05 -1.76
CA PHE A 427 -7.91 -26.51 -3.11
C PHE A 427 -9.33 -26.67 -3.60
N ARG A 428 -10.19 -25.72 -3.23
CA ARG A 428 -11.55 -25.70 -3.72
C ARG A 428 -11.57 -24.97 -5.06
N LEU A 429 -11.98 -25.57 -6.15
CA LEU A 429 -12.31 -24.85 -7.38
C LEU A 429 -13.84 -24.71 -7.41
N ASN A 430 -14.39 -23.76 -6.65
CA ASN A 430 -15.84 -23.70 -6.39
C ASN A 430 -16.64 -23.21 -7.62
N PHE A 431 -17.70 -23.95 -7.89
CA PHE A 431 -18.66 -23.78 -8.97
C PHE A 431 -19.81 -22.90 -8.48
N GLY A 432 -20.10 -21.80 -9.19
CA GLY A 432 -21.40 -21.17 -9.04
C GLY A 432 -22.46 -22.12 -9.61
N GLU A 433 -23.36 -22.65 -8.77
CA GLU A 433 -24.44 -23.57 -9.16
C GLU A 433 -25.43 -23.01 -10.21
N SER A 434 -25.19 -21.81 -10.75
CA SER A 434 -26.10 -21.09 -11.64
C SER A 434 -25.59 -20.78 -13.05
N SER A 435 -24.33 -21.06 -13.43
CA SER A 435 -23.78 -20.57 -14.71
C SER A 435 -23.51 -21.62 -15.81
N GLY A 436 -23.53 -22.93 -15.55
CA GLY A 436 -23.41 -23.94 -16.61
C GLY A 436 -22.11 -23.90 -17.45
N TYR A 437 -21.08 -23.19 -16.97
CA TYR A 437 -19.74 -23.13 -17.55
C TYR A 437 -18.79 -23.91 -16.63
N PHE A 438 -18.10 -24.90 -17.20
CA PHE A 438 -17.10 -25.72 -16.52
C PHE A 438 -15.71 -25.13 -16.80
N PRO A 439 -14.91 -24.76 -15.79
CA PRO A 439 -13.54 -24.32 -16.02
C PRO A 439 -12.68 -25.49 -16.51
N GLU A 440 -12.00 -25.32 -17.66
CA GLU A 440 -11.15 -26.34 -18.30
C GLU A 440 -9.65 -26.21 -17.95
N GLY A 441 -9.27 -25.21 -17.13
CA GLY A 441 -7.88 -24.81 -16.91
C GLY A 441 -7.12 -25.71 -15.94
N PRO A 442 -5.94 -26.23 -16.32
CA PRO A 442 -5.21 -27.21 -15.53
C PRO A 442 -4.62 -26.65 -14.24
N LEU A 443 -4.61 -27.47 -13.19
CA LEU A 443 -3.93 -27.21 -11.92
C LEU A 443 -2.59 -27.96 -11.92
N ARG A 444 -1.47 -27.23 -11.85
CA ARG A 444 -0.13 -27.80 -11.98
C ARG A 444 0.75 -27.50 -10.78
N PHE A 445 1.37 -28.54 -10.25
CA PHE A 445 2.37 -28.45 -9.18
C PHE A 445 3.69 -29.02 -9.69
N ARG A 446 4.76 -28.23 -9.62
CA ARG A 446 6.12 -28.63 -10.01
C ARG A 446 7.09 -28.39 -8.86
N ASN A 447 7.86 -29.40 -8.45
CA ASN A 447 8.81 -29.29 -7.34
C ASN A 447 8.19 -28.76 -6.02
N CYS A 448 6.94 -29.11 -5.73
CA CYS A 448 6.24 -28.61 -4.55
C CYS A 448 6.30 -29.59 -3.37
N ILE A 449 6.25 -29.06 -2.15
CA ILE A 449 6.19 -29.83 -0.89
C ILE A 449 4.84 -29.61 -0.24
N PHE A 450 4.22 -30.70 0.21
CA PHE A 450 2.99 -30.69 1.00
C PHE A 450 3.21 -31.51 2.26
N GLN A 451 2.96 -30.91 3.41
CA GLN A 451 3.16 -31.56 4.70
C GLN A 451 2.09 -31.15 5.70
N ASN A 452 1.43 -32.15 6.30
CA ASN A 452 0.57 -31.99 7.47
C ASN A 452 -0.61 -30.99 7.29
N ASN A 453 -1.16 -30.88 6.09
CA ASN A 453 -2.34 -30.09 5.79
C ASN A 453 -3.62 -30.88 6.16
N ARG A 454 -4.54 -30.28 6.91
CA ARG A 454 -5.68 -31.02 7.52
C ARG A 454 -7.02 -30.28 7.48
N ASP A 455 -8.09 -31.02 7.21
CA ASP A 455 -9.46 -30.54 7.45
C ASP A 455 -9.77 -30.79 8.93
N THR A 456 -9.91 -29.72 9.71
CA THR A 456 -10.16 -29.78 11.16
C THR A 456 -11.56 -30.30 11.50
N SER A 457 -12.50 -30.31 10.55
CA SER A 457 -13.86 -30.83 10.77
C SER A 457 -13.97 -32.34 10.57
N SER A 458 -13.16 -32.91 9.68
CA SER A 458 -13.31 -34.28 9.21
C SER A 458 -12.07 -35.14 9.41
N ASN A 459 -10.93 -34.54 9.76
CA ASN A 459 -9.60 -35.17 9.82
C ASN A 459 -9.20 -35.91 8.53
N TYR A 460 -9.89 -35.66 7.41
CA TYR A 460 -9.51 -36.18 6.09
C TYR A 460 -8.30 -35.43 5.52
N PRO A 461 -7.55 -36.04 4.57
CA PRO A 461 -6.46 -35.35 3.90
C PRO A 461 -7.03 -34.14 3.20
N LEU A 462 -6.36 -32.99 3.32
CA LEU A 462 -6.84 -31.73 2.78
C LEU A 462 -6.82 -31.67 1.23
N PHE A 463 -6.53 -32.79 0.56
CA PHE A 463 -6.32 -32.89 -0.88
C PHE A 463 -7.57 -33.20 -1.72
N ILE A 464 -8.79 -32.99 -1.23
CA ILE A 464 -9.97 -33.16 -2.10
C ILE A 464 -10.04 -31.98 -3.08
N ILE A 465 -9.42 -32.11 -4.25
CA ILE A 465 -9.62 -31.16 -5.34
C ILE A 465 -10.92 -31.58 -6.05
N LYS A 466 -12.02 -30.88 -5.79
CA LYS A 466 -13.23 -31.06 -6.59
C LYS A 466 -13.11 -30.17 -7.83
N THR A 467 -12.72 -30.77 -8.95
CA THR A 467 -12.57 -30.07 -10.23
C THR A 467 -12.85 -30.99 -11.40
N ASP A 468 -13.31 -30.42 -12.51
CA ASP A 468 -13.33 -31.08 -13.83
C ASP A 468 -12.03 -30.80 -14.61
N ALA A 469 -11.11 -30.02 -14.06
CA ALA A 469 -9.83 -29.69 -14.67
C ALA A 469 -8.77 -30.79 -14.49
N ASP A 470 -7.82 -30.86 -15.43
CA ASP A 470 -6.64 -31.70 -15.31
C ASP A 470 -5.77 -31.27 -14.13
N ILE A 471 -5.36 -32.22 -13.30
CA ILE A 471 -4.42 -32.01 -12.18
C ILE A 471 -3.09 -32.69 -12.52
N GLU A 472 -2.00 -31.91 -12.54
CA GLU A 472 -0.65 -32.35 -12.85
C GLU A 472 0.26 -32.19 -11.62
N PHE A 473 0.87 -33.30 -11.19
CA PHE A 473 1.98 -33.28 -10.22
C PHE A 473 3.27 -33.70 -10.91
N ASP A 474 4.30 -32.88 -10.78
CA ASP A 474 5.62 -33.11 -11.36
C ASP A 474 6.69 -32.88 -10.28
N HIS A 475 7.41 -33.94 -9.89
CA HIS A 475 8.45 -33.88 -8.85
C HIS A 475 7.98 -33.29 -7.50
N CYS A 476 6.79 -33.64 -7.04
CA CYS A 476 6.24 -33.17 -5.75
C CYS A 476 6.46 -34.16 -4.60
N LEU A 477 6.66 -33.64 -3.38
CA LEU A 477 6.65 -34.41 -2.14
C LEU A 477 5.32 -34.20 -1.42
N ILE A 478 4.58 -35.29 -1.14
CA ILE A 478 3.30 -35.25 -0.42
C ILE A 478 3.41 -36.11 0.83
N ASN A 479 3.34 -35.48 2.01
CA ASN A 479 3.42 -36.13 3.31
C ASN A 479 2.21 -35.74 4.19
N GLU A 480 1.10 -36.44 4.00
CA GLU A 480 -0.18 -36.11 4.65
C GLU A 480 -0.68 -37.23 5.58
N PRO A 481 -1.25 -36.88 6.75
CA PRO A 481 -1.49 -37.80 7.86
C PRO A 481 -2.59 -38.86 7.65
N SER A 482 -3.29 -38.84 6.52
CA SER A 482 -4.51 -39.61 6.26
C SER A 482 -4.46 -40.44 4.99
N PHE A 483 -3.28 -40.54 4.37
CA PHE A 483 -2.99 -41.57 3.39
C PHE A 483 -2.18 -42.69 4.05
N ASP A 484 -2.81 -43.84 4.30
CA ASP A 484 -2.11 -45.03 4.80
C ASP A 484 -1.28 -45.69 3.69
N SER A 485 -1.54 -45.35 2.42
CA SER A 485 -0.80 -45.83 1.25
C SER A 485 -0.99 -44.95 0.02
N CYS A 486 -0.03 -44.99 -0.93
CA CYS A 486 -0.17 -44.33 -2.24
C CYS A 486 -1.41 -44.78 -3.02
N GLN A 487 -1.86 -46.02 -2.84
CA GLN A 487 -3.02 -46.54 -3.56
C GLN A 487 -4.33 -45.88 -3.13
N GLN A 488 -4.46 -45.50 -1.85
CA GLN A 488 -5.61 -44.72 -1.38
C GLN A 488 -5.63 -43.34 -2.04
N MET A 489 -4.48 -42.70 -2.19
CA MET A 489 -4.34 -41.42 -2.90
C MET A 489 -4.72 -41.58 -4.39
N LEU A 490 -4.14 -42.55 -5.11
CA LEU A 490 -4.40 -42.80 -6.52
C LEU A 490 -5.86 -43.20 -6.84
N ASN A 491 -6.55 -43.86 -5.91
CA ASN A 491 -7.95 -44.24 -6.10
C ASN A 491 -8.92 -43.04 -5.97
N LEU A 492 -8.49 -41.97 -5.30
CA LEU A 492 -9.28 -40.75 -5.12
C LEU A 492 -9.06 -39.73 -6.25
N PHE A 493 -7.91 -39.81 -6.95
CA PHE A 493 -7.54 -38.86 -8.00
C PHE A 493 -7.18 -39.59 -9.30
N PRO A 494 -8.05 -39.61 -10.33
CA PRO A 494 -7.63 -40.06 -11.65
C PRO A 494 -6.62 -39.06 -12.23
N VAL A 495 -5.33 -39.35 -12.08
CA VAL A 495 -4.24 -38.57 -12.68
C VAL A 495 -4.28 -38.79 -14.20
N VAL A 496 -4.72 -37.78 -14.95
CA VAL A 496 -4.73 -37.81 -16.42
C VAL A 496 -3.50 -37.07 -16.92
N GLY A 497 -2.53 -37.81 -17.46
CA GLY A 497 -1.51 -37.27 -18.36
C GLY A 497 -0.38 -36.45 -17.72
N GLY A 498 0.59 -37.15 -17.12
CA GLY A 498 1.91 -36.59 -16.81
C GLY A 498 2.92 -37.72 -16.56
N THR A 499 4.20 -37.53 -16.89
CA THR A 499 5.28 -38.51 -16.65
C THR A 499 5.88 -38.40 -15.24
N GLY A 500 5.13 -37.91 -14.25
CA GLY A 500 5.60 -37.64 -12.88
C GLY A 500 5.33 -38.80 -11.92
N GLU A 501 6.31 -39.09 -11.05
CA GLU A 501 6.23 -40.10 -9.99
C GLU A 501 5.67 -39.49 -8.68
N ILE A 502 4.72 -40.18 -8.03
CA ILE A 502 4.12 -39.80 -6.74
C ILE A 502 4.86 -40.54 -5.61
N PHE A 503 5.46 -39.80 -4.67
CA PHE A 503 6.21 -40.37 -3.55
C PHE A 503 5.32 -40.53 -2.31
N CYS A 504 5.19 -41.75 -1.78
CA CYS A 504 4.67 -42.00 -0.44
C CYS A 504 5.43 -43.17 0.20
N ASN A 505 5.74 -43.12 1.49
CA ASN A 505 6.63 -44.07 2.14
C ASN A 505 6.08 -44.62 3.46
N GLU A 506 6.43 -45.89 3.75
CA GLU A 506 7.29 -46.22 4.90
C GLU A 506 8.34 -47.28 4.53
N GLY A 507 9.62 -47.01 4.84
CA GLY A 507 10.62 -48.05 5.10
C GLY A 507 11.49 -48.58 3.95
N MET A 508 12.21 -47.71 3.22
CA MET A 508 13.63 -47.86 2.78
C MET A 508 13.96 -46.98 1.56
N LEU A 509 15.18 -46.43 1.56
CA LEU A 509 15.78 -45.59 0.51
C LEU A 509 15.62 -46.15 -0.91
N TYR A 510 15.04 -45.36 -1.81
CA TYR A 510 15.35 -45.42 -3.23
C TYR A 510 15.50 -43.99 -3.78
N ASN A 511 16.62 -43.76 -4.44
CA ASN A 511 17.27 -42.48 -4.72
C ASN A 511 17.51 -42.37 -6.23
N ILE A 512 17.07 -41.30 -6.89
CA ILE A 512 17.62 -40.89 -8.20
C ILE A 512 17.40 -39.37 -8.40
N ASN A 513 18.01 -38.47 -7.64
CA ASN A 513 19.44 -38.17 -7.69
C ASN A 513 19.90 -37.52 -6.38
N ALA A 514 21.04 -37.98 -5.86
CA ALA A 514 21.57 -37.64 -4.56
C ALA A 514 22.14 -36.23 -4.54
N GLN A 515 21.38 -35.24 -4.06
CA GLN A 515 22.00 -34.05 -3.45
C GLN A 515 21.40 -33.57 -2.13
N PHE A 516 20.25 -34.08 -1.67
CA PHE A 516 19.69 -33.63 -0.39
C PHE A 516 18.99 -34.75 0.38
N ILE A 517 19.73 -35.63 1.05
CA ILE A 517 19.19 -36.41 2.18
C ILE A 517 20.26 -36.56 3.28
N SER A 518 19.97 -35.98 4.44
CA SER A 518 20.53 -36.34 5.76
C SER A 518 19.70 -37.48 6.36
N GLN A 519 20.34 -38.44 7.04
CA GLN A 519 19.73 -39.68 7.54
C GLN A 519 19.05 -39.57 8.93
N GLU A 520 18.63 -38.38 9.37
CA GLU A 520 18.07 -38.18 10.71
C GLU A 520 16.61 -37.66 10.64
N PRO A 521 15.62 -38.27 11.34
CA PRO A 521 14.20 -37.97 11.13
C PRO A 521 13.69 -36.61 11.62
N ASN A 522 14.54 -35.77 12.23
CA ASN A 522 14.08 -34.60 13.00
C ASN A 522 14.86 -33.31 12.74
N SER A 523 15.41 -33.11 11.55
CA SER A 523 16.03 -31.83 11.21
C SER A 523 15.76 -31.43 9.75
N PHE A 524 14.60 -30.84 9.49
CA PHE A 524 14.44 -29.94 8.35
C PHE A 524 14.60 -28.51 8.85
N SER A 525 15.81 -27.96 8.69
CA SER A 525 16.02 -26.51 8.72
C SER A 525 16.15 -26.04 7.28
N LEU A 526 15.21 -25.21 6.82
CA LEU A 526 15.38 -24.41 5.60
C LEU A 526 16.44 -23.34 5.89
N SER A 527 17.64 -23.49 5.32
CA SER A 527 18.64 -22.41 5.23
C SER A 527 18.37 -21.53 4.03
#